data_AF-A0A8T2BHR5-F1
#
_entry.id   AF-A0A8T2BHR5-F1
#
_cell.length_a   1.000
_cell.length_b   1.000
_cell.length_c   1.000
_cell.angle_alpha   90.00
_cell.angle_beta   90.00
_cell.angle_gamma   90.00
#
_symmetry.space_group_name_H-M   'P 1'
#
loop_
_entity.id
_entity.type
_entity.pdbx_description
1 polymer ?
#
loop_
_entity_poly.entity_id
_entity_poly.type
_entity_poly.pdbx_seq_one_letter_code
_entity_poly.pdbx_strand_id
1 'polypeptide(L)'
;MGSTMIPFTSDSCDGGYFYIASLNPNMGECILRPVPHRFKIVFRSDTLVQSINMCSSRTYFNLTEFVSILSGIVNPNICVDVIGKILNVRELVFVPSVEHSQGGYFELYFGLRDTECIHLECRLTGDLAVEFYDLWKRRSRNTVICIIKFVKLELSQEHRWRCTNVTGCTRIMLNLNLSITDEMLCWNPENDQVPIITRKENAME
;
A
#
# COMPACT_ATOMS: atom_id res chain seq x y z
N MET A 1 33.30 -10.88 20.95
CA MET A 1 32.26 -9.94 20.49
C MET A 1 31.02 -10.78 20.24
N GLY A 2 30.00 -10.64 21.10
CA GLY A 2 28.81 -11.50 21.05
C GLY A 2 27.89 -11.08 19.91
N SER A 3 27.68 -11.97 18.96
CA SER A 3 26.60 -11.88 17.99
C SER A 3 25.30 -12.23 18.71
N THR A 4 24.53 -11.21 19.09
CA THR A 4 23.17 -11.42 19.58
C THR A 4 22.34 -11.93 18.40
N MET A 5 21.92 -13.20 18.45
CA MET A 5 20.86 -13.73 17.59
C MET A 5 19.56 -13.02 17.97
N ILE A 6 19.26 -11.91 17.29
CA ILE A 6 17.99 -11.21 17.46
C ILE A 6 16.91 -12.12 16.87
N PRO A 7 15.87 -12.52 17.62
CA PRO A 7 14.72 -13.18 17.02
C PRO A 7 14.14 -12.24 15.95
N PHE A 8 14.20 -12.66 14.69
CA PHE A 8 13.76 -11.83 13.57
C PHE A 8 12.24 -11.78 13.54
N THR A 9 11.65 -10.80 14.23
CA THR A 9 10.22 -10.47 14.12
C THR A 9 10.06 -9.37 13.07
N SER A 10 9.10 -9.52 12.15
CA SER A 10 8.93 -8.61 10.99
C SER A 10 8.87 -7.14 11.36
N ASP A 11 8.27 -6.82 12.51
CA ASP A 11 7.90 -5.45 12.85
C ASP A 11 9.08 -4.67 13.45
N SER A 12 10.14 -5.35 13.91
CA SER A 12 11.36 -4.71 14.43
C SER A 12 12.37 -4.32 13.34
N CYS A 13 12.09 -4.64 12.08
CA CYS A 13 13.06 -4.56 10.99
C CYS A 13 12.66 -3.62 9.84
N ASP A 14 11.45 -3.04 9.87
CA ASP A 14 10.97 -2.17 8.79
C ASP A 14 11.85 -0.93 8.62
N GLY A 15 12.41 -0.76 7.42
CA GLY A 15 13.33 0.33 7.06
C GLY A 15 14.78 0.14 7.51
N GLY A 16 15.12 -0.96 8.18
CA GLY A 16 16.48 -1.31 8.58
C GLY A 16 17.30 -1.93 7.45
N TYR A 17 18.63 -1.86 7.57
CA TYR A 17 19.56 -2.52 6.65
C TYR A 17 20.21 -3.71 7.34
N PHE A 18 20.20 -4.86 6.66
CA PHE A 18 20.72 -6.10 7.20
C PHE A 18 21.60 -6.80 6.17
N TYR A 19 22.75 -7.28 6.63
CA TYR A 19 23.51 -8.30 5.94
C TYR A 19 22.92 -9.67 6.30
N ILE A 20 22.60 -10.47 5.28
CA ILE A 20 22.04 -11.80 5.44
C ILE A 20 22.91 -12.81 4.70
N ALA A 21 23.35 -13.87 5.38
CA ALA A 21 24.21 -14.91 4.83
C ALA A 21 23.69 -16.32 5.17
N SER A 22 24.33 -17.33 4.57
CA SER A 22 23.92 -18.75 4.65
C SER A 22 22.51 -18.98 4.11
N LEU A 23 22.27 -18.45 2.90
CA LEU A 23 20.98 -18.51 2.23
C LEU A 23 20.89 -19.69 1.29
N ASN A 24 19.71 -20.34 1.27
CA ASN A 24 19.35 -21.29 0.23
C ASN A 24 18.13 -20.74 -0.54
N PRO A 25 18.30 -20.16 -1.73
CA PRO A 25 17.20 -19.64 -2.51
C PRO A 25 16.34 -20.80 -3.03
N ASN A 26 15.06 -20.79 -2.67
CA ASN A 26 14.10 -21.78 -3.15
C ASN A 26 13.20 -21.17 -4.22
N MET A 27 12.70 -21.98 -5.14
CA MET A 27 11.67 -21.54 -6.06
C MET A 27 10.42 -21.13 -5.27
N GLY A 28 9.85 -19.98 -5.62
CA GLY A 28 8.60 -19.50 -5.04
C GLY A 28 7.42 -20.17 -5.71
N GLU A 29 6.73 -21.07 -5.00
CA GLU A 29 5.56 -21.81 -5.51
C GLU A 29 4.21 -21.17 -5.14
N CYS A 30 4.22 -19.96 -4.59
CA CYS A 30 2.98 -19.30 -4.14
C CYS A 30 2.19 -18.72 -5.32
N ILE A 31 0.88 -18.97 -5.34
CA ILE A 31 -0.05 -18.41 -6.34
C ILE A 31 -0.05 -16.88 -6.29
N LEU A 32 0.06 -16.29 -5.08
CA LEU A 32 0.22 -14.87 -4.87
C LEU A 32 1.63 -14.57 -4.35
N ARG A 33 2.35 -13.68 -5.02
CA ARG A 33 3.74 -13.34 -4.68
C ARG A 33 3.86 -11.87 -4.26
N PRO A 34 4.52 -11.57 -3.13
CA PRO A 34 4.77 -10.19 -2.72
C PRO A 34 5.63 -9.38 -3.70
N VAL A 35 6.50 -10.06 -4.45
CA VAL A 35 7.45 -9.45 -5.41
C VAL A 35 7.54 -10.29 -6.69
N PRO A 36 7.92 -9.69 -7.83
CA PRO A 36 7.99 -10.41 -9.12
C PRO A 36 9.09 -11.47 -9.18
N HIS A 37 10.04 -11.44 -8.24
CA HIS A 37 11.16 -12.37 -8.20
C HIS A 37 10.70 -13.82 -8.05
N ARG A 38 11.37 -14.75 -8.76
CA ARG A 38 10.99 -16.17 -8.81
C ARG A 38 11.48 -16.99 -7.61
N PHE A 39 12.43 -16.45 -6.87
CA PHE A 39 13.02 -17.12 -5.71
C PHE A 39 12.60 -16.45 -4.42
N LYS A 40 12.38 -17.28 -3.38
CA LYS A 40 12.20 -16.85 -2.00
C LYS A 40 13.40 -17.27 -1.15
N ILE A 41 13.72 -16.45 -0.16
CA ILE A 41 14.68 -16.79 0.88
C ILE A 41 13.91 -17.44 2.04
N VAL A 42 14.40 -18.56 2.54
CA VAL A 42 13.86 -19.24 3.72
C VAL A 42 14.96 -19.27 4.76
N PHE A 43 14.69 -18.71 5.94
CA PHE A 43 15.65 -18.73 7.04
C PHE A 43 15.74 -20.14 7.62
N ARG A 44 16.96 -20.53 7.95
CA ARG A 44 17.34 -21.80 8.58
C ARG A 44 18.02 -21.50 9.92
N SER A 45 18.27 -22.55 10.68
CA SER A 45 18.98 -22.44 11.97
C SER A 45 20.38 -21.83 11.86
N ASP A 46 21.00 -21.91 10.68
CA ASP A 46 22.33 -21.39 10.37
C ASP A 46 22.30 -20.06 9.59
N THR A 47 21.12 -19.48 9.34
CA THR A 47 21.02 -18.17 8.70
C THR A 47 21.56 -17.09 9.62
N LEU A 48 22.51 -16.32 9.12
CA LEU A 48 23.10 -15.19 9.83
C LEU A 48 22.41 -13.91 9.40
N VAL A 49 21.93 -13.13 10.36
CA VAL A 49 21.36 -11.80 10.14
C VAL A 49 22.12 -10.80 11.00
N GLN A 50 22.69 -9.78 10.36
CA GLN A 50 23.45 -8.74 11.03
C GLN A 50 22.95 -7.38 10.60
N SER A 51 22.58 -6.52 11.56
CA SER A 51 22.26 -5.11 11.28
C SER A 51 23.50 -4.40 10.76
N ILE A 52 23.33 -3.59 9.71
CA ILE A 52 24.38 -2.80 9.10
C ILE A 52 23.93 -1.34 8.97
N ASN A 53 24.91 -0.45 8.78
CA ASN A 53 24.61 0.95 8.47
C ASN A 53 23.90 1.05 7.12
N MET A 54 23.13 2.14 6.96
CA MET A 54 22.46 2.47 5.71
C MET A 54 23.44 2.43 4.55
N CYS A 55 23.17 1.58 3.56
CA CYS A 55 24.01 1.39 2.39
C CYS A 55 23.35 1.87 1.09
N SER A 56 22.13 2.41 1.15
CA SER A 56 21.39 2.95 0.02
C SER A 56 20.53 4.14 0.47
N SER A 57 20.31 5.10 -0.43
CA SER A 57 19.32 6.17 -0.28
C SER A 57 18.01 5.87 -1.02
N ARG A 58 17.94 4.77 -1.78
CA ARG A 58 16.73 4.38 -2.50
C ARG A 58 15.62 4.01 -1.52
N THR A 59 14.42 4.51 -1.78
CA THR A 59 13.22 4.05 -1.10
C THR A 59 12.95 2.59 -1.45
N TYR A 60 12.44 1.83 -0.50
CA TYR A 60 12.17 0.39 -0.63
C TYR A 60 10.73 0.11 -1.09
N PHE A 61 10.08 1.10 -1.70
CA PHE A 61 8.74 0.98 -2.29
C PHE A 61 8.85 0.69 -3.77
N ASN A 62 8.02 -0.22 -4.28
CA ASN A 62 7.86 -0.49 -5.70
C ASN A 62 6.47 -0.03 -6.15
N LEU A 63 6.29 1.29 -6.23
CA LEU A 63 5.00 1.93 -6.46
C LEU A 63 4.48 1.60 -7.87
N THR A 64 3.19 1.24 -7.92
CA THR A 64 2.47 0.94 -9.16
C THR A 64 1.44 2.04 -9.42
N GLU A 65 1.42 2.54 -10.65
CA GLU A 65 0.50 3.57 -11.11
C GLU A 65 -0.96 3.07 -11.11
N PHE A 66 -1.90 3.95 -10.76
CA PHE A 66 -3.31 3.54 -10.66
C PHE A 66 -3.89 3.24 -12.04
N VAL A 67 -3.50 3.97 -13.08
CA VAL A 67 -3.92 3.70 -14.47
C VAL A 67 -3.54 2.28 -14.92
N SER A 68 -2.37 1.80 -14.52
CA SER A 68 -1.87 0.46 -14.84
C SER A 68 -2.70 -0.62 -14.12
N ILE A 69 -3.08 -0.38 -12.87
CA ILE A 69 -3.98 -1.28 -12.12
C ILE A 69 -5.36 -1.31 -12.76
N LEU A 70 -5.95 -0.14 -13.00
CA LEU A 70 -7.33 -0.02 -13.49
C LEU A 70 -7.52 -0.50 -14.94
N SER A 71 -6.47 -0.43 -15.77
CA SER A 71 -6.48 -0.99 -17.13
C SER A 71 -6.30 -2.51 -17.16
N GLY A 72 -5.93 -3.13 -16.04
CA GLY A 72 -5.76 -4.59 -15.93
C GLY A 72 -4.47 -5.12 -16.56
N ILE A 73 -3.50 -4.25 -16.91
CA ILE A 73 -2.21 -4.68 -17.46
C ILE A 73 -1.28 -5.27 -16.38
N VAL A 74 -1.54 -4.95 -15.11
CA VAL A 74 -0.76 -5.45 -13.97
C VAL A 74 -1.18 -6.88 -13.63
N ASN A 75 -0.19 -7.75 -13.41
CA ASN A 75 -0.44 -9.15 -13.05
C ASN A 75 -1.08 -9.25 -11.65
N PRO A 76 -2.32 -9.73 -11.50
CA PRO A 76 -3.02 -9.77 -10.21
C PRO A 76 -2.44 -10.80 -9.22
N ASN A 77 -1.57 -11.70 -9.69
CA ASN A 77 -0.87 -12.69 -8.87
C ASN A 77 0.42 -12.14 -8.24
N ILE A 78 0.74 -10.86 -8.46
CA ILE A 78 1.88 -10.19 -7.85
C ILE A 78 1.34 -9.01 -7.05
N CYS A 79 1.68 -8.95 -5.76
CA CYS A 79 1.29 -7.80 -4.95
C CYS A 79 2.02 -6.54 -5.43
N VAL A 80 1.37 -5.40 -5.23
CA VAL A 80 1.91 -4.10 -5.61
C VAL A 80 2.01 -3.18 -4.39
N ASP A 81 2.82 -2.13 -4.51
CA ASP A 81 2.78 -1.01 -3.57
C ASP A 81 2.03 0.14 -4.23
N VAL A 82 1.19 0.85 -3.47
CA VAL A 82 0.40 2.00 -3.95
C VAL A 82 0.57 3.17 -3.00
N ILE A 83 0.48 4.39 -3.54
CA ILE A 83 0.52 5.62 -2.76
C ILE A 83 -0.60 6.56 -3.23
N GLY A 84 -1.33 7.15 -2.28
CA GLY A 84 -2.46 8.01 -2.61
C GLY A 84 -2.91 8.90 -1.46
N LYS A 85 -3.58 10.01 -1.78
CA LYS A 85 -4.40 10.76 -0.84
C LYS A 85 -5.62 9.94 -0.48
N ILE A 86 -5.88 9.76 0.82
CA ILE A 86 -7.09 9.07 1.29
C ILE A 86 -8.31 9.94 1.02
N LEU A 87 -9.33 9.35 0.42
CA LEU A 87 -10.65 9.95 0.17
C LEU A 87 -11.76 8.96 0.54
N ASN A 88 -12.97 9.47 0.76
CA ASN A 88 -14.20 8.66 0.81
C ASN A 88 -14.13 7.43 1.74
N VAL A 89 -13.53 7.57 2.93
CA VAL A 89 -13.49 6.49 3.93
C VAL A 89 -14.90 6.19 4.39
N ARG A 90 -15.36 4.96 4.16
CA ARG A 90 -16.68 4.49 4.57
C ARG A 90 -16.67 4.10 6.06
N GLU A 91 -17.83 3.72 6.58
CA GLU A 91 -17.91 3.16 7.92
C GLU A 91 -17.24 1.77 7.96
N LEU A 92 -16.69 1.44 9.13
CA LEU A 92 -16.17 0.11 9.43
C LEU A 92 -17.36 -0.82 9.70
N VAL A 93 -17.51 -1.87 8.89
CA VAL A 93 -18.67 -2.77 8.92
C VAL A 93 -18.26 -4.15 9.40
N PHE A 94 -19.02 -4.77 10.29
CA PHE A 94 -18.86 -6.19 10.63
C PHE A 94 -19.62 -7.06 9.63
N VAL A 95 -18.92 -8.00 8.99
CA VAL A 95 -19.47 -8.94 8.02
C VAL A 95 -19.52 -10.34 8.66
N PRO A 96 -20.71 -10.90 8.91
CA PRO A 96 -20.85 -12.26 9.41
C PRO A 96 -20.25 -13.28 8.43
N SER A 97 -19.51 -14.27 8.93
CA SER A 97 -18.93 -15.34 8.13
C SER A 97 -18.70 -16.60 8.95
N VAL A 98 -19.05 -17.76 8.39
CA VAL A 98 -18.82 -19.08 9.00
C VAL A 98 -17.39 -19.57 8.84
N GLU A 99 -16.61 -18.96 7.95
CA GLU A 99 -15.22 -19.34 7.67
C GLU A 99 -14.23 -18.71 8.66
N HIS A 100 -14.67 -17.72 9.42
CA HIS A 100 -13.86 -17.01 10.41
C HIS A 100 -14.16 -17.50 11.81
N SER A 101 -13.12 -17.76 12.60
CA SER A 101 -13.24 -18.28 13.98
C SER A 101 -14.05 -17.39 14.92
N GLN A 102 -14.15 -16.09 14.63
CA GLN A 102 -14.93 -15.11 15.40
C GLN A 102 -16.36 -14.91 14.87
N GLY A 103 -16.84 -15.76 13.94
CA GLY A 103 -18.18 -15.64 13.35
C GLY A 103 -18.33 -14.50 12.33
N GLY A 104 -17.23 -13.85 11.96
CA GLY A 104 -17.19 -12.76 10.98
C GLY A 104 -15.85 -12.02 10.96
N TYR A 105 -15.80 -10.93 10.20
CA TYR A 105 -14.65 -10.04 10.10
C TYR A 105 -15.09 -8.58 9.89
N PHE A 106 -14.24 -7.62 10.25
CA PHE A 106 -14.47 -6.22 9.92
C PHE A 106 -14.01 -5.90 8.51
N GLU A 107 -14.75 -5.05 7.81
CA GLU A 107 -14.49 -4.60 6.46
C GLU A 107 -14.57 -3.08 6.37
N LEU A 108 -13.67 -2.49 5.61
CA LEU A 108 -13.62 -1.05 5.37
C LEU A 108 -13.30 -0.77 3.90
N TYR A 109 -14.02 0.20 3.32
CA TYR A 109 -13.71 0.74 2.00
C TYR A 109 -13.24 2.18 2.10
N PHE A 110 -12.31 2.54 1.23
CA PHE A 110 -11.88 3.92 1.02
C PHE A 110 -11.31 4.09 -0.39
N GLY A 111 -11.15 5.34 -0.82
CA GLY A 111 -10.48 5.69 -2.06
C GLY A 111 -9.05 6.17 -1.80
N LEU A 112 -8.17 5.88 -2.75
CA LEU A 112 -6.90 6.58 -2.93
C LEU A 112 -6.98 7.44 -4.18
N ARG A 113 -6.40 8.64 -4.13
CA ARG A 113 -6.16 9.49 -5.31
C ARG A 113 -4.67 9.73 -5.50
N ASP A 114 -4.16 9.48 -6.70
CA ASP A 114 -2.77 9.79 -7.07
C ASP A 114 -2.63 11.23 -7.59
N THR A 115 -1.43 11.56 -8.10
CA THR A 115 -1.12 12.87 -8.70
C THR A 115 -1.69 13.06 -10.09
N GLU A 116 -2.30 12.03 -10.70
CA GLU A 116 -2.97 12.11 -12.00
C GLU A 116 -4.49 12.28 -11.85
N CYS A 117 -4.96 12.62 -10.64
CA CYS A 117 -6.37 12.64 -10.24
C CYS A 117 -7.09 11.29 -10.31
N ILE A 118 -6.38 10.17 -10.52
CA ILE A 118 -7.00 8.86 -10.73
C ILE A 118 -7.44 8.29 -9.38
N HIS A 119 -8.62 7.66 -9.36
CA HIS A 119 -9.19 7.06 -8.16
C HIS A 119 -9.06 5.55 -8.16
N LEU A 120 -8.47 5.03 -7.08
CA LEU A 120 -8.35 3.60 -6.82
C LEU A 120 -9.12 3.23 -5.54
N GLU A 121 -10.11 2.35 -5.66
CA GLU A 121 -10.82 1.82 -4.50
C GLU A 121 -9.93 0.81 -3.76
N CYS A 122 -9.94 0.87 -2.44
CA CYS A 122 -9.27 -0.04 -1.55
C CYS A 122 -10.27 -0.66 -0.57
N ARG A 123 -10.12 -1.95 -0.34
CA ARG A 123 -10.86 -2.73 0.67
C ARG A 123 -9.86 -3.27 1.69
N LEU A 124 -10.12 -3.05 2.98
CA LEU A 124 -9.39 -3.71 4.05
C LEU A 124 -10.33 -4.63 4.81
N THR A 125 -9.76 -5.73 5.30
CA THR A 125 -10.48 -6.75 6.08
C THR A 125 -9.72 -7.14 7.34
N GLY A 126 -10.46 -7.62 8.34
CA GLY A 126 -9.93 -8.10 9.61
C GLY A 126 -9.28 -7.00 10.44
N ASP A 127 -8.28 -7.36 11.25
CA ASP A 127 -7.63 -6.46 12.19
C ASP A 127 -7.01 -5.23 11.51
N LEU A 128 -6.46 -5.41 10.30
CA LEU A 128 -5.88 -4.30 9.55
C LEU A 128 -6.91 -3.23 9.18
N ALA A 129 -8.18 -3.60 8.97
CA ALA A 129 -9.26 -2.64 8.73
C ALA A 129 -9.55 -1.80 9.98
N VAL A 130 -9.58 -2.44 11.15
CA VAL A 130 -9.81 -1.80 12.45
C VAL A 130 -8.66 -0.83 12.77
N GLU A 131 -7.42 -1.32 12.67
CA GLU A 131 -6.21 -0.54 12.93
C GLU A 131 -6.12 0.70 12.02
N PHE A 132 -6.36 0.51 10.72
CA PHE A 132 -6.37 1.61 9.77
C PHE A 132 -7.46 2.63 10.09
N TYR A 133 -8.68 2.18 10.38
CA TYR A 133 -9.80 3.08 10.67
C TYR A 133 -9.52 3.97 11.88
N ASP A 134 -9.01 3.37 12.96
CA ASP A 134 -8.61 4.10 14.17
C ASP A 134 -7.48 5.10 13.90
N LEU A 135 -6.47 4.67 13.13
CA LEU A 135 -5.32 5.50 12.80
C LEU A 135 -5.70 6.68 11.91
N TRP A 136 -6.55 6.46 10.91
CA TRP A 136 -7.08 7.48 10.02
C TRP A 136 -7.97 8.46 10.77
N LYS A 137 -8.89 7.97 11.61
CA LYS A 137 -9.82 8.80 12.39
C LYS A 137 -9.10 9.78 13.32
N ARG A 138 -7.95 9.38 13.87
CA ARG A 138 -7.09 10.28 14.67
C ARG A 138 -6.41 11.38 13.86
N ARG A 139 -6.29 11.21 12.53
CA ARG A 139 -5.56 12.11 11.61
C ARG A 139 -6.45 12.83 10.59
N SER A 140 -7.75 12.58 10.58
CA SER A 140 -8.69 12.99 9.53
C SER A 140 -8.93 14.50 9.38
N ARG A 141 -8.39 15.33 10.28
CA ARG A 141 -8.53 16.80 10.20
C ARG A 141 -7.77 17.42 9.03
N ASN A 142 -6.78 16.71 8.49
CA ASN A 142 -5.93 17.17 7.38
C ASN A 142 -5.94 16.12 6.25
N THR A 143 -5.48 16.52 5.06
CA THR A 143 -5.15 15.58 3.98
C THR A 143 -4.21 14.50 4.49
N VAL A 144 -4.61 13.23 4.36
CA VAL A 144 -3.81 12.08 4.78
C VAL A 144 -3.25 11.38 3.54
N ILE A 145 -1.93 11.27 3.46
CA ILE A 145 -1.24 10.45 2.46
C ILE A 145 -1.09 9.04 3.01
N CYS A 146 -1.39 8.06 2.19
CA CYS A 146 -1.31 6.66 2.52
C CYS A 146 -0.37 5.96 1.53
N ILE A 147 0.61 5.23 2.06
CA ILE A 147 1.37 4.23 1.33
C ILE A 147 0.87 2.87 1.80
N ILE A 148 0.49 2.01 0.87
CA ILE A 148 0.11 0.63 1.16
C ILE A 148 1.05 -0.30 0.42
N LYS A 149 1.73 -1.16 1.16
CA LYS A 149 2.64 -2.15 0.62
C LYS A 149 1.99 -3.52 0.48
N PHE A 150 2.43 -4.24 -0.54
CA PHE A 150 2.02 -5.63 -0.80
C PHE A 150 0.50 -5.81 -0.81
N VAL A 151 -0.22 -4.92 -1.51
CA VAL A 151 -1.66 -5.09 -1.75
C VAL A 151 -1.91 -6.09 -2.87
N LYS A 152 -2.96 -6.88 -2.73
CA LYS A 152 -3.47 -7.76 -3.76
C LYS A 152 -4.43 -6.98 -4.66
N LEU A 153 -4.44 -7.31 -5.94
CA LEU A 153 -5.45 -6.84 -6.88
C LEU A 153 -6.61 -7.84 -6.94
N GLU A 154 -7.84 -7.33 -6.87
CA GLU A 154 -9.04 -8.12 -7.08
C GLU A 154 -10.08 -7.36 -7.90
N LEU A 155 -10.95 -8.10 -8.57
CA LEU A 155 -12.12 -7.53 -9.23
C LEU A 155 -13.26 -7.42 -8.22
N SER A 156 -13.92 -6.26 -8.18
CA SER A 156 -15.17 -6.10 -7.46
C SER A 156 -16.31 -6.87 -8.15
N GLN A 157 -17.46 -6.95 -7.49
CA GLN A 157 -18.69 -7.51 -8.11
C GLN A 157 -19.10 -6.74 -9.38
N GLU A 158 -18.76 -5.46 -9.46
CA GLU A 158 -18.99 -4.59 -10.62
C GLU A 158 -17.89 -4.72 -11.69
N HIS A 159 -17.01 -5.72 -11.59
CA HIS A 159 -15.88 -5.95 -12.50
C HIS A 159 -14.90 -4.77 -12.58
N ARG A 160 -14.73 -4.05 -11.46
CA ARG A 160 -13.75 -2.97 -11.34
C ARG A 160 -12.56 -3.43 -10.51
N TRP A 161 -11.35 -3.17 -11.03
CA TRP A 161 -10.12 -3.45 -10.29
C TRP A 161 -10.04 -2.59 -9.02
N ARG A 162 -9.69 -3.23 -7.91
CA ARG A 162 -9.46 -2.60 -6.61
C ARG A 162 -8.32 -3.28 -5.87
N CYS A 163 -7.80 -2.62 -4.84
CA CYS A 163 -6.81 -3.19 -3.95
C CYS A 163 -7.47 -3.83 -2.72
N THR A 164 -6.92 -4.95 -2.26
CA THR A 164 -7.29 -5.59 -0.99
C THR A 164 -6.05 -6.04 -0.21
N ASN A 165 -6.18 -6.21 1.10
CA ASN A 165 -5.08 -6.69 1.93
C ASN A 165 -4.85 -8.21 1.82
N VAL A 166 -3.60 -8.59 2.04
CA VAL A 166 -3.14 -9.97 2.25
C VAL A 166 -2.77 -10.09 3.73
N THR A 167 -3.47 -10.96 4.45
CA THR A 167 -3.24 -11.18 5.88
C THR A 167 -1.77 -11.50 6.17
N GLY A 168 -1.18 -10.78 7.13
CA GLY A 168 0.23 -10.92 7.52
C GLY A 168 1.25 -10.28 6.58
N CYS A 169 0.89 -9.92 5.34
CA CYS A 169 1.81 -9.35 4.36
C CYS A 169 1.60 -7.85 4.12
N THR A 170 0.37 -7.39 3.95
CA THR A 170 0.10 -5.97 3.65
C THR A 170 0.52 -5.08 4.81
N ARG A 171 1.10 -3.92 4.51
CA ARG A 171 1.50 -2.90 5.49
C ARG A 171 0.97 -1.53 5.07
N ILE A 172 0.47 -0.74 6.00
CA ILE A 172 -0.06 0.60 5.75
C ILE A 172 0.73 1.63 6.52
N MET A 173 1.11 2.72 5.85
CA MET A 173 1.89 3.81 6.42
C MET A 173 1.17 5.13 6.10
N LEU A 174 0.81 5.90 7.12
CA LEU A 174 0.13 7.19 6.95
C LEU A 174 1.09 8.35 7.23
N ASN A 175 1.11 9.34 6.33
CA ASN A 175 1.94 10.56 6.43
C ASN A 175 3.40 10.24 6.77
N LEU A 176 3.96 9.22 6.12
CA LEU A 176 5.36 8.86 6.27
C LEU A 176 6.23 10.02 5.76
N ASN A 177 7.18 10.51 6.55
CA ASN A 177 8.00 11.66 6.18
C ASN A 177 9.02 11.30 5.09
N LEU A 178 8.62 11.45 3.82
CA LEU A 178 9.42 11.17 2.63
C LEU A 178 9.16 12.23 1.55
N SER A 179 10.16 12.48 0.68
CA SER A 179 10.01 13.42 -0.42
C SER A 179 8.78 13.14 -1.30
N ILE A 180 8.48 11.87 -1.56
CA ILE A 180 7.33 11.47 -2.37
C ILE A 180 5.98 11.81 -1.73
N THR A 181 5.89 11.81 -0.40
CA THR A 181 4.67 12.25 0.28
C THR A 181 4.53 13.77 0.25
N ASP A 182 5.65 14.50 0.27
CA ASP A 182 5.66 15.96 0.16
C ASP A 182 5.22 16.42 -1.24
N GLU A 183 5.72 15.76 -2.29
CA GLU A 183 5.29 15.99 -3.67
C GLU A 183 3.78 15.82 -3.82
N MET A 184 3.22 14.73 -3.27
CA MET A 184 1.79 14.50 -3.27
C MET A 184 1.00 15.53 -2.45
N LEU A 185 1.51 15.98 -1.31
CA LEU A 185 0.85 17.02 -0.51
C LEU A 185 0.80 18.35 -1.27
N CYS A 186 1.89 18.73 -1.93
CA CYS A 186 2.01 19.95 -2.73
C CYS A 186 1.15 19.94 -3.98
N TRP A 187 0.90 18.76 -4.56
CA TRP A 187 0.06 18.63 -5.74
C TRP A 187 -1.41 18.93 -5.40
N ASN A 188 -1.98 19.98 -5.99
CA ASN A 188 -3.37 20.38 -5.77
C ASN A 188 -4.10 20.44 -7.12
N PRO A 189 -5.17 19.65 -7.33
CA PRO A 189 -5.86 19.60 -8.63
C PRO A 189 -6.53 20.92 -9.03
N GLU A 190 -6.76 21.82 -8.07
CA GLU A 190 -7.29 23.17 -8.34
C GLU A 190 -6.26 24.09 -9.02
N ASN A 191 -4.96 23.80 -8.92
CA ASN A 191 -3.91 24.59 -9.59
C ASN A 191 -3.82 24.31 -11.09
N ASP A 192 -4.42 23.22 -11.59
CA ASP A 192 -4.47 22.83 -13.00
C ASP A 192 -5.77 23.26 -13.70
N GLN A 193 -6.64 24.03 -13.04
CA GLN A 193 -7.68 24.76 -13.77
C GLN A 193 -7.03 25.87 -14.59
N VAL A 194 -6.74 25.54 -15.85
CA VAL A 194 -6.47 26.51 -16.92
C VAL A 194 -7.54 27.60 -16.81
N PRO A 195 -7.18 28.90 -16.76
CA PRO A 195 -8.17 29.95 -16.69
C PRO A 195 -9.14 29.79 -17.86
N ILE A 196 -10.41 29.58 -17.54
CA ILE A 196 -11.49 29.61 -18.52
C ILE A 196 -11.41 31.01 -19.14
N ILE A 197 -10.87 31.12 -20.35
CA ILE A 197 -10.99 32.33 -21.15
C ILE A 197 -12.48 32.43 -21.45
N THR A 198 -13.18 33.22 -20.65
CA THR A 198 -14.55 33.64 -20.97
C THR A 198 -14.46 34.34 -22.31
N ARG A 199 -14.98 33.69 -23.36
CA ARG A 199 -15.32 34.37 -24.61
C ARG A 199 -16.19 35.55 -24.21
N LYS A 200 -15.69 36.77 -24.41
CA LYS A 200 -16.56 37.94 -24.46
C LYS A 200 -17.54 37.67 -25.61
N GLU A 201 -18.79 37.41 -25.24
CA GLU A 201 -19.91 37.64 -26.13
C GLU A 201 -19.88 39.14 -26.45
N ASN A 202 -19.39 39.48 -27.64
CA ASN A 202 -19.70 40.77 -28.21
C ASN A 202 -21.16 40.70 -28.67
N ALA A 203 -22.06 41.17 -27.80
CA ALA A 203 -23.38 41.58 -28.21
C ALA A 203 -23.26 42.87 -29.05
N MET A 204 -23.86 42.79 -30.23
CA MET A 204 -24.27 43.84 -31.17
C MET A 204 -24.17 45.32 -30.71
N GLU A 205 -23.54 46.12 -31.56
CA GLU A 205 -24.20 47.25 -32.23
C GLU A 205 -23.73 47.32 -33.69
#